data_AF-A0A2J9EQL0-F1
#
_entry.id   AF-A0A2J9EQL0-F1
#
_cell.length_a   1.000
_cell.length_b   1.000
_cell.length_c   1.000
_cell.angle_alpha   90.00
_cell.angle_beta   90.00
_cell.angle_gamma   90.00
#
_symmetry.space_group_name_H-M   'P 1'
#
loop_
_entity.id
_entity.type
_entity.pdbx_description
1 polymer ?
#
loop_
_entity_poly.entity_id
_entity_poly.type
_entity_poly.pdbx_seq_one_letter_code
_entity_poly.pdbx_strand_id
1 'polypeptide(L)'
;MKRAILLTLLALPITDVAAATQLIVCEPASKNDRAATGIWPVPYLTQNKLCFNMKAQTGNTCVKNGLTTTWFTEAVIVTVDGESMGRDDTWFRVARPTVNEREIEYTIEASRDKKQWISMSRVSINRISGQAVDWLIREHGGTSYNCHLEGKKL
;
A
#
# COMPACT_ATOMS: atom_id res chain seq x y z
N MET A 1 -11.44 -40.60 52.67
CA MET A 1 -10.59 -40.65 51.45
C MET A 1 -11.15 -39.64 50.45
N LYS A 2 -10.45 -38.53 50.17
CA LYS A 2 -10.87 -37.51 49.19
C LYS A 2 -9.87 -37.54 48.03
N ARG A 3 -10.32 -37.96 46.85
CA ARG A 3 -9.50 -37.94 45.62
C ARG A 3 -9.59 -36.56 44.99
N ALA A 4 -8.47 -35.86 44.90
CA ALA A 4 -8.35 -34.65 44.11
C ALA A 4 -8.02 -35.05 42.65
N ILE A 5 -8.85 -34.60 41.71
CA ILE A 5 -8.65 -34.78 40.26
C ILE A 5 -7.80 -33.60 39.78
N LEU A 6 -6.57 -33.88 39.33
CA LEU A 6 -5.67 -32.89 38.76
C LEU A 6 -6.01 -32.71 37.27
N LEU A 7 -6.68 -31.61 36.91
CA LEU A 7 -6.87 -31.22 35.51
C LEU A 7 -5.60 -30.56 34.99
N THR A 8 -4.88 -31.25 34.12
CA THR A 8 -3.71 -30.73 33.40
C THR A 8 -4.19 -29.97 32.16
N LEU A 9 -4.15 -28.64 32.18
CA LEU A 9 -4.36 -27.81 30.99
C LEU A 9 -3.15 -27.96 30.06
N LEU A 10 -3.34 -28.59 28.89
CA LEU A 10 -2.36 -28.54 27.80
C LEU A 10 -2.37 -27.11 27.20
N ALA A 11 -1.34 -26.33 27.53
CA ALA A 11 -1.05 -25.09 26.82
C ALA A 11 -0.39 -25.45 25.48
N LEU A 12 -1.15 -25.37 24.38
CA LEU A 12 -0.59 -25.44 23.03
C LEU A 12 0.20 -24.14 22.76
N PRO A 13 1.46 -24.21 22.32
CA PRO A 13 2.19 -23.02 21.92
C PRO A 13 1.57 -22.50 20.62
N ILE A 14 0.91 -21.35 20.69
CA ILE A 14 0.52 -20.59 19.50
C ILE A 14 1.83 -20.09 18.91
N THR A 15 2.32 -20.73 17.85
CA THR A 15 3.42 -20.17 17.08
C THR A 15 2.89 -18.91 16.41
N ASP A 16 3.26 -17.76 16.96
CA ASP A 16 3.02 -16.46 16.37
C ASP A 16 3.86 -16.41 15.08
N VAL A 17 3.25 -16.82 13.96
CA VAL A 17 3.89 -16.72 12.65
C VAL A 17 3.93 -15.23 12.35
N ALA A 18 5.03 -14.58 12.76
CA ALA A 18 5.28 -13.17 12.47
C ALA A 18 5.10 -12.99 10.97
N ALA A 19 3.97 -12.38 10.57
CA ALA A 19 3.62 -12.29 9.16
C ALA A 19 4.72 -11.49 8.45
N ALA A 20 5.45 -12.17 7.57
CA ALA A 20 6.60 -11.59 6.89
C ALA A 20 6.14 -10.36 6.09
N THR A 21 6.87 -9.26 6.27
CA THR A 21 6.68 -8.07 5.44
C THR A 21 7.30 -8.34 4.07
N GLN A 22 6.54 -8.14 3.00
CA GLN A 22 6.97 -8.30 1.61
C GLN A 22 6.96 -6.93 0.94
N LEU A 23 8.14 -6.44 0.55
CA LEU A 23 8.26 -5.22 -0.25
C LEU A 23 7.78 -5.51 -1.66
N ILE A 24 7.02 -4.58 -2.25
CA ILE A 24 6.69 -4.61 -3.67
C ILE A 24 7.69 -3.67 -4.33
N VAL A 25 8.70 -4.26 -4.98
CA VAL A 25 9.75 -3.52 -5.69
C VAL A 25 9.35 -3.46 -7.15
N CYS A 26 9.32 -2.27 -7.74
CA CYS A 26 8.92 -2.05 -9.12
C CYS A 26 9.96 -1.21 -9.85
N GLU A 27 10.39 -1.70 -11.02
CA GLU A 27 11.30 -1.01 -11.91
C GLU A 27 10.59 -0.65 -13.23
N PRO A 28 10.90 0.49 -13.87
CA PRO A 28 10.30 0.83 -15.16
C PRO A 28 10.50 -0.30 -16.18
N ALA A 29 9.45 -0.67 -16.90
CA ALA A 29 9.52 -1.76 -17.89
C ALA A 29 10.51 -1.43 -19.03
N SER A 30 10.66 -0.15 -19.35
CA SER A 30 11.69 0.37 -20.24
C SER A 30 12.68 1.22 -19.43
N LYS A 31 13.97 0.88 -19.48
CA LYS A 31 15.04 1.66 -18.85
C LYS A 31 15.21 3.07 -19.43
N ASN A 32 14.62 3.32 -20.60
CA ASN A 32 14.65 4.61 -21.28
C ASN A 32 13.41 5.47 -21.00
N ASP A 33 12.47 4.96 -20.20
CA ASP A 33 11.27 5.70 -19.86
C ASP A 33 11.61 6.83 -18.89
N ARG A 34 11.63 8.06 -19.41
CA ARG A 34 11.93 9.27 -18.63
C ARG A 34 10.70 9.78 -17.86
N ALA A 35 9.51 9.28 -18.16
CA ALA A 35 8.29 9.61 -17.43
C ALA A 35 8.17 8.78 -16.14
N ALA A 36 8.83 7.61 -16.08
CA ALA A 36 8.73 6.70 -14.95
C ALA A 36 9.34 7.28 -13.66
N THR A 37 8.49 7.68 -12.73
CA THR A 37 8.91 8.17 -11.40
C THR A 37 8.91 7.11 -10.31
N GLY A 38 8.48 5.90 -10.63
CA GLY A 38 8.23 4.83 -9.66
C GLY A 38 6.82 4.93 -9.07
N ILE A 39 6.28 3.78 -8.64
CA ILE A 39 4.98 3.72 -7.97
C ILE A 39 5.06 4.46 -6.64
N TRP A 40 4.29 5.53 -6.50
CA TRP A 40 4.27 6.37 -5.31
C TRP A 40 2.88 6.44 -4.65
N PRO A 41 2.81 6.32 -3.32
CA PRO A 41 3.87 5.92 -2.39
C PRO A 41 4.20 4.43 -2.52
N VAL A 42 5.42 4.05 -2.15
CA VAL A 42 5.92 2.67 -2.32
C VAL A 42 5.06 1.68 -1.53
N PRO A 43 4.38 0.73 -2.20
CA PRO A 43 3.52 -0.23 -1.55
C PRO A 43 4.31 -1.43 -0.97
N TYR A 44 3.77 -2.07 0.06
CA TYR A 44 4.27 -3.32 0.61
C TYR A 44 3.13 -4.14 1.24
N LEU A 45 3.34 -5.45 1.38
CA LEU A 45 2.40 -6.34 2.06
C LEU A 45 2.90 -6.68 3.46
N THR A 46 2.02 -6.63 4.46
CA THR A 46 2.30 -7.16 5.79
C THR A 46 1.00 -7.60 6.46
N GLN A 47 1.00 -8.75 7.16
CA GLN A 47 -0.18 -9.25 7.88
C GLN A 47 -1.47 -9.27 7.02
N ASN A 48 -1.38 -9.70 5.76
CA ASN A 48 -2.49 -9.70 4.78
C ASN A 48 -3.12 -8.31 4.53
N LYS A 49 -2.35 -7.24 4.70
CA LYS A 49 -2.72 -5.86 4.37
C LYS A 49 -1.79 -5.33 3.29
N LEU A 50 -2.34 -4.48 2.43
CA LEU A 50 -1.57 -3.58 1.59
C LEU A 50 -1.25 -2.33 2.40
N CYS A 51 0.01 -1.95 2.45
CA CYS A 51 0.50 -0.80 3.19
C CYS A 51 1.32 0.11 2.29
N PHE A 52 1.42 1.38 2.67
CA PHE A 52 2.17 2.39 1.93
C PHE A 52 3.29 2.95 2.79
N ASN A 53 4.51 3.00 2.23
CA ASN A 53 5.67 3.56 2.89
C ASN A 53 5.59 5.09 2.92
N MET A 54 4.77 5.60 3.84
CA MET A 54 4.60 7.00 4.16
C MET A 54 4.54 7.19 5.66
N LYS A 55 5.00 8.35 6.12
CA LYS A 55 4.71 8.81 7.48
C LYS A 55 3.25 9.25 7.53
N ALA A 56 2.51 8.75 8.52
CA ALA A 56 1.19 9.26 8.87
C ALA A 56 1.25 9.92 10.24
N GLN A 57 0.73 11.14 10.35
CA GLN A 57 0.50 11.82 11.62
C GLN A 57 -0.72 11.25 12.33
N THR A 58 -1.77 10.95 11.56
CA THR A 58 -2.98 10.27 12.06
C THR A 58 -3.52 9.28 11.03
N GLY A 59 -4.32 8.32 11.50
CA GLY A 59 -4.90 7.28 10.65
C GLY A 59 -3.97 6.10 10.41
N ASN A 60 -4.18 5.37 9.31
CA ASN A 60 -3.45 4.14 9.02
C ASN A 60 -3.04 4.08 7.54
N THR A 61 -1.77 3.81 7.26
CA THR A 61 -1.27 3.60 5.89
C THR A 61 -1.46 2.18 5.39
N CYS A 62 -2.07 1.30 6.20
CA CYS A 62 -2.37 -0.09 5.86
C CYS A 62 -3.87 -0.33 5.71
N VAL A 63 -4.24 -1.12 4.71
CA VAL A 63 -5.62 -1.45 4.37
C VAL A 63 -5.76 -2.94 4.07
N LYS A 64 -6.84 -3.55 4.57
CA LYS A 64 -7.20 -4.93 4.21
C LYS A 64 -7.92 -4.92 2.86
N ASN A 65 -7.82 -6.04 2.13
CA ASN A 65 -8.57 -6.27 0.91
C ASN A 65 -10.05 -5.87 1.04
N GLY A 66 -10.56 -5.11 0.08
CA GLY A 66 -11.96 -4.65 0.03
C GLY A 66 -12.36 -3.60 1.07
N LEU A 67 -11.47 -3.18 1.98
CA LEU A 67 -11.74 -2.12 2.95
C LEU A 67 -11.16 -0.77 2.52
N THR A 68 -11.50 0.28 3.26
CA THR A 68 -10.94 1.62 3.04
C THR A 68 -10.00 1.99 4.19
N THR A 69 -8.87 2.62 3.86
CA THR A 69 -8.07 3.33 4.86
C THR A 69 -7.92 4.79 4.51
N THR A 70 -7.64 5.61 5.51
CA THR A 70 -7.39 7.03 5.37
C THR A 70 -6.31 7.44 6.37
N TRP A 71 -5.36 8.26 5.93
CA TRP A 71 -4.31 8.80 6.79
C TRP A 71 -4.04 10.26 6.47
N PHE A 72 -3.51 10.96 7.45
CA PHE A 72 -3.14 12.36 7.36
C PHE A 72 -1.63 12.50 7.33
N THR A 73 -1.13 13.32 6.42
CA THR A 73 0.28 13.69 6.32
C THR A 73 0.43 15.20 6.23
N GLU A 74 1.20 15.79 7.13
CA GLU A 74 1.52 17.23 7.08
C GLU A 74 2.64 17.53 6.09
N ALA A 75 2.66 18.76 5.56
CA ALA A 75 3.74 19.31 4.75
C ALA A 75 4.14 18.49 3.50
N VAL A 76 3.18 17.80 2.88
CA VAL A 76 3.42 17.09 1.60
C VAL A 76 3.24 18.05 0.44
N ILE A 77 4.25 18.14 -0.42
CA ILE A 77 4.12 18.85 -1.69
C ILE A 77 3.45 17.90 -2.67
N VAL A 78 2.17 18.12 -2.92
CA VAL A 78 1.41 17.45 -3.97
C VAL A 78 1.33 18.40 -5.16
N THR A 79 1.50 17.92 -6.38
CA THR A 79 1.34 18.73 -7.58
C THR A 79 0.35 18.05 -8.51
N VAL A 80 -0.68 18.77 -8.93
CA VAL A 80 -1.74 18.30 -9.84
C VAL A 80 -1.81 19.28 -11.00
N ASP A 81 -1.77 18.77 -12.24
CA ASP A 81 -1.87 19.59 -13.46
C ASP A 81 -0.88 20.77 -13.55
N GLY A 82 0.32 20.61 -12.97
CA GLY A 82 1.36 21.64 -12.97
C GLY A 82 1.22 22.71 -11.87
N GLU A 83 0.10 22.71 -11.15
CA GLU A 83 -0.09 23.53 -9.97
C GLU A 83 0.39 22.78 -8.73
N SER A 84 1.31 23.39 -7.99
CA SER A 84 1.61 22.94 -6.64
C SER A 84 0.35 23.10 -5.82
N MET A 85 -0.17 21.99 -5.29
CA MET A 85 -1.23 22.01 -4.29
C MET A 85 -0.72 22.50 -2.94
N GLY A 86 0.47 23.12 -2.88
CA GLY A 86 1.10 23.62 -1.66
C GLY A 86 1.86 22.56 -0.88
N ARG A 87 2.67 23.02 0.08
CA ARG A 87 3.28 22.21 1.15
C ARG A 87 2.27 22.11 2.27
N ASP A 88 1.20 21.39 1.98
CA ASP A 88 -0.02 21.47 2.77
C ASP A 88 -0.35 20.13 3.40
N ASP A 89 -1.10 20.26 4.48
CA ASP A 89 -1.74 19.18 5.20
C ASP A 89 -2.65 18.39 4.26
N THR A 90 -2.33 17.11 4.06
CA THR A 90 -2.97 16.24 3.06
C THR A 90 -3.55 15.02 3.72
N TRP A 91 -4.81 14.75 3.42
CA TRP A 91 -5.43 13.46 3.67
C TRP A 91 -5.25 12.58 2.46
N PHE A 92 -4.76 11.37 2.67
CA PHE A 92 -4.71 10.32 1.66
C PHE A 92 -5.71 9.24 2.02
N ARG A 93 -6.26 8.57 1.01
CA ARG A 93 -7.04 7.35 1.21
C ARG A 93 -6.77 6.35 0.11
N VAL A 94 -7.02 5.09 0.46
CA VAL A 94 -7.18 4.00 -0.50
C VAL A 94 -8.51 3.34 -0.20
N ALA A 95 -9.40 3.37 -1.19
CA ALA A 95 -10.74 2.85 -1.06
C ALA A 95 -10.87 1.49 -1.77
N ARG A 96 -11.18 0.45 -0.99
CA ARG A 96 -11.50 -0.90 -1.47
C ARG A 96 -10.48 -1.45 -2.47
N PRO A 97 -9.20 -1.62 -2.07
CA PRO A 97 -8.22 -2.22 -2.95
C PRO A 97 -8.53 -3.71 -3.15
N THR A 98 -8.11 -4.24 -4.28
CA THR A 98 -8.08 -5.68 -4.55
C THR A 98 -6.69 -6.20 -4.22
N VAL A 99 -6.58 -7.17 -3.33
CA VAL A 99 -5.33 -7.85 -2.97
C VAL A 99 -5.62 -9.34 -2.90
N ASN A 100 -5.25 -10.07 -3.95
CA ASN A 100 -5.44 -11.51 -4.04
C ASN A 100 -4.19 -12.16 -4.67
N GLU A 101 -4.17 -13.47 -4.87
CA GLU A 101 -2.99 -14.19 -5.41
C GLU A 101 -2.62 -13.79 -6.84
N ARG A 102 -3.57 -13.24 -7.61
CA ARG A 102 -3.39 -12.89 -9.02
C ARG A 102 -3.01 -11.43 -9.20
N GLU A 103 -3.58 -10.53 -8.40
CA GLU A 103 -3.43 -9.10 -8.60
C GLU A 103 -3.44 -8.27 -7.31
N ILE A 104 -2.82 -7.10 -7.42
CA ILE A 104 -2.95 -5.99 -6.49
C ILE A 104 -3.46 -4.79 -7.29
N GLU A 105 -4.64 -4.29 -6.95
CA GLU A 105 -5.21 -3.10 -7.57
C GLU A 105 -5.64 -2.09 -6.51
N TYR A 106 -5.30 -0.82 -6.71
CA TYR A 106 -5.71 0.25 -5.81
C TYR A 106 -5.68 1.61 -6.48
N THR A 107 -6.44 2.53 -5.93
CA THR A 107 -6.36 3.96 -6.26
C THR A 107 -5.98 4.71 -4.99
N ILE A 108 -4.97 5.57 -5.10
CA ILE A 108 -4.61 6.53 -4.06
C ILE A 108 -5.27 7.85 -4.39
N GLU A 109 -6.03 8.37 -3.45
CA GLU A 109 -6.69 9.67 -3.57
C GLU A 109 -6.17 10.62 -2.50
N ALA A 110 -6.10 11.91 -2.84
CA ALA A 110 -5.72 12.98 -1.92
C ALA A 110 -6.86 13.97 -1.71
N SER A 111 -6.88 14.60 -0.54
CA SER A 111 -7.85 15.61 -0.15
C SER A 111 -7.25 16.60 0.84
N ARG A 112 -7.62 17.89 0.73
CA ARG A 112 -7.26 18.92 1.71
C ARG A 112 -8.24 18.99 2.87
N ASP A 113 -9.51 18.67 2.62
CA ASP A 113 -10.63 18.91 3.55
C ASP A 113 -11.45 17.65 3.89
N LYS A 114 -11.06 16.49 3.35
CA LYS A 114 -11.75 15.19 3.39
C LYS A 114 -13.12 15.17 2.70
N LYS A 115 -13.54 16.25 2.03
CA LYS A 115 -14.82 16.34 1.32
C LYS A 115 -14.61 16.06 -0.16
N GLN A 116 -13.62 16.70 -0.77
CA GLN A 116 -13.26 16.50 -2.17
C GLN A 116 -12.01 15.66 -2.28
N TRP A 117 -12.09 14.58 -3.06
CA TRP A 117 -10.99 13.62 -3.23
C TRP A 117 -10.59 13.59 -4.70
N ILE A 118 -9.29 13.72 -4.93
CA ILE A 118 -8.69 13.72 -6.26
C ILE A 118 -7.87 12.45 -6.39
N SER A 119 -8.08 11.71 -7.48
CA SER A 119 -7.28 10.52 -7.78
C SER A 119 -5.84 10.94 -8.10
N MET A 120 -4.89 10.46 -7.32
CA MET A 120 -3.47 10.76 -7.50
C MET A 120 -2.78 9.71 -8.36
N SER A 121 -3.09 8.45 -8.10
CA SER A 121 -2.50 7.30 -8.79
C SER A 121 -3.51 6.16 -8.80
N ARG A 122 -3.58 5.44 -9.91
CA ARG A 122 -4.27 4.16 -10.01
C ARG A 122 -3.23 3.12 -10.38
N VAL A 123 -3.15 2.04 -9.62
CA VAL A 123 -2.14 1.01 -9.80
C VAL A 123 -2.82 -0.33 -10.02
N SER A 124 -2.33 -1.08 -11.02
CA SER A 124 -2.65 -2.50 -11.20
C SER A 124 -1.34 -3.28 -11.32
N ILE A 125 -1.18 -4.32 -10.50
CA ILE A 125 -0.01 -5.20 -10.48
C ILE A 125 -0.50 -6.63 -10.66
N ASN A 126 -0.08 -7.29 -11.73
CA ASN A 126 -0.26 -8.71 -11.92
C ASN A 126 0.81 -9.46 -11.11
N ARG A 127 0.41 -10.14 -10.05
CA ARG A 127 1.32 -10.84 -9.13
C ARG A 127 1.94 -12.11 -9.71
N ILE A 128 1.39 -12.64 -10.80
CA ILE A 128 1.90 -13.85 -11.45
C ILE A 128 3.04 -13.49 -12.41
N SER A 129 2.81 -12.50 -13.25
CA SER A 129 3.78 -12.05 -14.27
C SER A 129 4.76 -11.00 -13.75
N GLY A 130 4.40 -10.30 -12.67
CA GLY A 130 5.11 -9.13 -12.18
C GLY A 130 4.80 -7.85 -12.96
N GLN A 131 4.03 -7.90 -14.06
CA GLN A 131 3.73 -6.71 -14.84
C GLN A 131 2.80 -5.77 -14.05
N ALA A 132 3.10 -4.47 -14.10
CA ALA A 132 2.30 -3.45 -13.46
C ALA A 132 2.13 -2.21 -14.33
N VAL A 133 1.07 -1.46 -14.07
CA VAL A 133 0.83 -0.14 -14.63
C VAL A 133 0.41 0.81 -13.52
N ASP A 134 1.03 1.99 -13.49
CA ASP A 134 0.61 3.12 -12.65
C ASP A 134 0.11 4.25 -13.56
N TRP A 135 -1.10 4.71 -13.33
CA TRP A 135 -1.64 5.93 -13.91
C TRP A 135 -1.53 7.05 -12.88
N LEU A 136 -0.29 7.50 -12.64
CA LEU A 136 -0.02 8.67 -11.81
C LEU A 136 -0.54 9.92 -12.54
N ILE A 137 -1.14 10.85 -11.81
CA ILE A 137 -1.80 12.05 -12.38
C ILE A 137 -0.89 12.92 -13.28
N ARG A 138 0.43 12.74 -13.21
CA ARG A 138 1.41 13.44 -14.06
C ARG A 138 1.92 12.63 -15.25
N GLU A 139 1.51 11.37 -15.38
CA GLU A 139 1.97 10.46 -16.43
C GLU A 139 0.89 10.31 -17.51
N HIS A 140 1.17 10.82 -18.71
CA HIS A 140 0.26 10.69 -19.86
C HIS A 140 0.28 9.25 -20.37
N GLY A 141 -0.78 8.48 -20.09
CA GLY A 141 -0.98 7.13 -20.65
C GLY A 141 -0.66 5.97 -19.70
N GLY A 142 -0.18 6.26 -18.50
CA GLY A 142 0.22 5.28 -17.50
C GLY A 142 1.61 4.68 -17.78
N THR A 143 2.45 4.64 -16.75
CA THR A 143 3.78 4.06 -16.82
C THR A 143 3.73 2.56 -16.52
N SER A 144 4.39 1.77 -17.37
CA SER A 144 4.53 0.32 -17.17
C SER A 144 5.75 -0.02 -16.32
N TYR A 145 5.59 -0.94 -15.38
CA TYR A 145 6.63 -1.42 -14.48
C TYR A 145 6.73 -2.95 -14.49
N ASN A 146 7.90 -3.48 -14.16
CA ASN A 146 8.10 -4.86 -13.76
C ASN A 146 8.31 -4.88 -12.25
N CYS A 147 7.46 -5.61 -11.55
CA CYS A 147 7.41 -5.69 -10.11
C CYS A 147 7.67 -7.11 -9.61
N HIS A 148 8.28 -7.22 -8.44
CA HIS A 148 8.44 -8.48 -7.71
C HIS A 148 8.28 -8.26 -6.21
N LEU A 149 8.03 -9.37 -5.50
CA LEU A 149 7.95 -9.36 -4.03
C LEU A 149 9.30 -9.74 -3.44
N GLU A 150 9.84 -8.87 -2.58
CA GLU A 150 11.04 -9.17 -1.80
C GLU A 150 10.66 -9.32 -0.32
N GLY A 151 11.15 -10.38 0.34
CA GLY A 151 11.08 -10.43 1.80
C GLY A 151 11.89 -9.26 2.38
N LYS A 152 11.33 -8.54 3.35
CA LYS A 152 12.07 -7.47 4.03
C LYS A 152 13.35 -8.06 4.65
N LYS A 153 14.51 -7.66 4.15
CA LYS A 153 15.81 -7.96 4.79
C LYS A 153 15.81 -7.24 6.13
N LEU A 154 15.94 -8.02 7.22
CA LEU A 154 16.07 -7.50 8.58
C LEU A 154 17.43 -6.82 8.76
#